data_AF-A0A7X5DI83-F1
#
_entry.id   AF-A0A7X5DI83-F1
#
_cell.length_a   1.000
_cell.length_b   1.000
_cell.length_c   1.000
_cell.angle_alpha   90.00
_cell.angle_beta   90.00
_cell.angle_gamma   90.00
#
_symmetry.space_group_name_H-M   'P 1'
#
loop_
_entity.id
_entity.type
_entity.pdbx_description
1 polymer ?
#
loop_
_entity_poly.entity_id
_entity_poly.type
_entity_poly.pdbx_seq_one_letter_code
_entity_poly.pdbx_strand_id
1 'polypeptide(L)'
;LKCAAACTSGCIALVDGELVLDAAQCVGCGTCATVCPTCALEALNPSDAELKAACLSAVREGEAVIACSQMEAALGDRLAAGACASVVCAGRVDESLLAALAAEGVFRATVLCGRCDRCAQRHGLEVAELVAETARVLLSAWGSSMDIVVTGEVPEGVLAGGVSAEAARAACDDFFAEERACEPVRAGECFAELADAAGSDGGAAPSPEAAGSAALGASAGGTCA
;
A
#
# COMPACT_ATOMS: atom_id res chain seq x y z
N LEU A 1 -0.20 -15.95 9.79
CA LEU A 1 0.57 -14.68 9.75
C LEU A 1 -0.23 -13.65 8.96
N LYS A 2 -0.38 -12.41 9.46
CA LYS A 2 -1.25 -11.38 8.83
C LYS A 2 -0.82 -11.03 7.40
N CYS A 3 0.48 -10.83 7.16
CA CYS A 3 1.00 -10.50 5.82
C CYS A 3 0.75 -11.59 4.77
N ALA A 4 0.86 -12.88 5.14
CA ALA A 4 0.55 -13.99 4.24
C ALA A 4 -0.96 -14.09 3.96
N ALA A 5 -1.81 -13.90 4.98
CA ALA A 5 -3.26 -13.86 4.80
C ALA A 5 -3.69 -12.67 3.93
N ALA A 6 -2.98 -11.55 4.03
CA ALA A 6 -3.27 -10.33 3.30
C ALA A 6 -2.71 -10.28 1.88
N CYS A 7 -1.83 -11.21 1.50
CA CYS A 7 -1.19 -11.18 0.21
C CYS A 7 -2.20 -11.45 -0.90
N THR A 8 -2.41 -10.45 -1.75
CA THR A 8 -3.42 -10.50 -2.82
C THR A 8 -3.03 -11.37 -4.01
N SER A 9 -1.74 -11.65 -4.18
CA SER A 9 -1.21 -12.39 -5.32
C SER A 9 -0.63 -13.75 -4.98
N GLY A 10 -0.60 -14.12 -3.69
CA GLY A 10 0.02 -15.36 -3.22
C GLY A 10 1.55 -15.32 -3.08
N CYS A 11 2.20 -14.19 -3.39
CA CYS A 11 3.64 -13.99 -3.20
C CYS A 11 4.14 -14.34 -1.80
N ILE A 12 3.36 -14.04 -0.76
CA ILE A 12 3.69 -14.38 0.64
C ILE A 12 2.75 -15.49 1.09
N ALA A 13 3.32 -16.64 1.46
CA ALA A 13 2.56 -17.79 1.93
C ALA A 13 3.15 -18.36 3.22
N LEU A 14 2.33 -19.10 3.95
CA LEU A 14 2.76 -19.91 5.09
C LEU A 14 2.64 -21.39 4.69
N VAL A 15 3.77 -22.08 4.58
CA VAL A 15 3.84 -23.50 4.20
C VAL A 15 4.53 -24.23 5.34
N ASP A 16 3.83 -25.19 5.95
CA ASP A 16 4.35 -25.99 7.08
C ASP A 16 4.89 -25.17 8.27
N GLY A 17 4.32 -23.97 8.49
CA GLY A 17 4.74 -23.06 9.55
C GLY A 17 5.89 -22.13 9.18
N GLU A 18 6.46 -22.27 7.98
CA GLU A 18 7.54 -21.44 7.45
C GLU A 18 7.02 -20.41 6.44
N LEU A 19 7.60 -19.21 6.49
CA LEU A 19 7.28 -18.13 5.56
C LEU A 19 7.96 -18.39 4.21
N VAL A 20 7.16 -18.49 3.14
CA VAL A 20 7.64 -18.67 1.77
C VAL A 20 7.33 -17.41 0.97
N LEU A 21 8.31 -16.97 0.17
CA LEU A 21 8.22 -15.81 -0.70
C LEU A 21 8.46 -16.21 -2.16
N ASP A 22 7.47 -15.98 -3.02
CA ASP A 22 7.62 -16.05 -4.48
C ASP A 22 7.53 -14.63 -5.07
N ALA A 23 8.70 -14.01 -5.22
CA ALA A 23 8.82 -12.66 -5.75
C ALA A 23 8.23 -12.50 -7.16
N ALA A 24 8.19 -13.58 -7.97
CA ALA A 24 7.64 -13.53 -9.32
C ALA A 24 6.10 -13.35 -9.33
N GLN A 25 5.43 -13.61 -8.21
CA GLN A 25 4.00 -13.36 -8.05
C GLN A 25 3.72 -11.98 -7.44
N CYS A 26 4.72 -11.23 -6.98
CA CYS A 26 4.50 -9.95 -6.33
C CYS A 26 3.96 -8.92 -7.34
N VAL A 27 2.79 -8.34 -7.08
CA VAL A 27 2.23 -7.25 -7.90
C VAL A 27 2.59 -5.87 -7.36
N GLY A 28 3.37 -5.78 -6.29
CA GLY A 28 3.78 -4.50 -5.70
C GLY A 28 2.64 -3.71 -5.04
N CYS A 29 1.56 -4.36 -4.62
CA CYS A 29 0.37 -3.68 -4.08
C CYS A 29 0.52 -3.09 -2.68
N GLY A 30 1.56 -3.44 -1.93
CA GLY A 30 1.81 -2.90 -0.58
C GLY A 30 0.85 -3.39 0.52
N THR A 31 -0.20 -4.16 0.22
CA THR A 31 -1.19 -4.62 1.23
C THR A 31 -0.55 -5.39 2.39
N CYS A 32 0.49 -6.20 2.10
CA CYS A 32 1.22 -6.91 3.13
C CYS A 32 2.00 -5.99 4.09
N ALA A 33 2.51 -4.85 3.59
CA ALA A 33 3.20 -3.84 4.39
C ALA A 33 2.20 -3.11 5.30
N THR A 34 1.05 -2.69 4.77
CA THR A 34 -0.03 -2.04 5.52
C THR A 34 -0.50 -2.87 6.71
N VAL A 35 -0.65 -4.20 6.56
CA VAL A 35 -1.10 -5.06 7.67
C VAL A 35 0.03 -5.55 8.59
N CYS A 36 1.29 -5.19 8.31
CA CYS A 36 2.44 -5.74 9.01
C CYS A 36 2.59 -5.10 10.41
N PRO A 37 2.33 -5.83 11.50
CA PRO A 37 2.28 -5.23 12.84
C PRO A 37 3.65 -4.78 13.37
N THR A 38 4.73 -5.27 12.76
CA THR A 38 6.11 -4.96 13.16
C THR A 38 6.82 -4.08 12.14
N CYS A 39 6.12 -3.62 11.09
CA CYS A 39 6.71 -2.87 9.97
C CYS A 39 7.94 -3.57 9.35
N ALA A 40 7.92 -4.91 9.31
CA ALA A 40 9.00 -5.70 8.71
C ALA A 40 8.98 -5.69 7.17
N LEU A 41 7.90 -5.16 6.58
CA LEU A 41 7.68 -5.05 5.15
C LEU A 41 7.41 -3.58 4.83
N GLU A 42 7.99 -3.09 3.74
CA GLU A 42 7.84 -1.73 3.26
C GLU A 42 7.33 -1.74 1.82
N ALA A 43 6.40 -0.85 1.49
CA ALA A 43 5.88 -0.69 0.14
C ALA A 43 6.73 0.35 -0.61
N LEU A 44 7.19 0.00 -1.81
CA LEU A 44 8.03 0.86 -2.65
C LEU A 44 7.37 1.23 -3.99
N ASN A 45 6.08 0.93 -4.17
CA ASN A 45 5.36 1.21 -5.42
C ASN A 45 3.91 1.66 -5.17
N PRO A 46 3.69 2.94 -4.77
CA PRO A 46 4.71 3.94 -4.38
C PRO A 46 5.21 3.77 -2.93
N SER A 47 6.34 4.42 -2.59
CA SER A 47 6.75 4.63 -1.19
C SER A 47 5.79 5.56 -0.44
N ASP A 48 5.86 5.59 0.90
CA ASP A 48 4.97 6.43 1.72
C ASP A 48 5.10 7.92 1.38
N ALA A 49 6.34 8.38 1.19
CA ALA A 49 6.62 9.77 0.85
C ALA A 49 6.11 10.14 -0.54
N GLU A 50 6.32 9.28 -1.53
CA GLU A 50 5.82 9.47 -2.90
C GLU A 50 4.29 9.46 -2.94
N LEU A 51 3.65 8.54 -2.23
CA LEU A 51 2.20 8.46 -2.17
C LEU A 51 1.61 9.71 -1.52
N LYS A 52 2.17 10.16 -0.39
CA LYS A 52 1.75 11.41 0.25
C LYS A 52 1.88 12.58 -0.73
N ALA A 53 3.02 12.72 -1.39
CA ALA A 53 3.25 13.81 -2.34
C ALA A 53 2.26 13.79 -3.51
N ALA A 54 2.02 12.61 -4.09
CA ALA A 54 1.05 12.40 -5.14
C ALA A 54 -0.36 12.81 -4.71
N CYS A 55 -0.81 12.34 -3.54
CA CYS A 55 -2.12 12.69 -2.97
C CYS A 55 -2.28 14.20 -2.81
N LEU A 56 -1.29 14.88 -2.23
CA LEU A 56 -1.33 16.33 -2.02
C LEU A 56 -1.36 17.11 -3.33
N SER A 57 -0.59 16.68 -4.33
CA SER A 57 -0.61 17.30 -5.66
C SER A 57 -1.94 17.14 -6.40
N ALA A 58 -2.69 16.09 -6.08
CA ALA A 58 -3.96 15.76 -6.71
C ALA A 58 -5.18 16.35 -5.99
N VAL A 59 -4.99 17.05 -4.85
CA VAL A 59 -6.10 17.60 -4.07
C VAL A 59 -6.92 18.59 -4.90
N ARG A 60 -8.23 18.36 -4.95
CA ARG A 60 -9.19 19.24 -5.63
C ARG A 60 -10.31 19.61 -4.70
N GLU A 61 -10.55 20.91 -4.57
CA GLU A 61 -11.56 21.44 -3.67
C GLU A 61 -11.48 20.79 -2.29
N GLY A 62 -10.27 20.54 -1.77
CA GLY A 62 -9.97 19.92 -0.47
C GLY A 62 -10.24 18.41 -0.31
N GLU A 63 -10.55 17.71 -1.41
CA GLU A 63 -10.62 16.25 -1.49
C GLU A 63 -9.36 15.67 -2.15
N ALA A 64 -8.77 14.64 -1.54
CA ALA A 64 -7.75 13.79 -2.15
C ALA A 64 -8.37 12.47 -2.61
N VAL A 65 -8.19 12.12 -3.88
CA VAL A 65 -8.65 10.83 -4.43
C VAL A 65 -7.46 9.92 -4.68
N ILE A 66 -7.51 8.69 -4.18
CA ILE A 66 -6.51 7.64 -4.39
C ILE A 66 -7.16 6.52 -5.19
N ALA A 67 -6.77 6.34 -6.45
CA ALA A 67 -7.38 5.36 -7.34
C ALA A 67 -6.51 4.10 -7.47
N CYS A 68 -7.14 2.92 -7.43
CA CYS A 68 -6.44 1.69 -7.77
C CYS A 68 -6.22 1.56 -9.28
N SER A 69 -5.14 0.88 -9.69
CA SER A 69 -4.75 0.77 -11.10
C SER A 69 -5.83 0.15 -12.00
N GLN A 70 -6.66 -0.76 -11.46
CA GLN A 70 -7.76 -1.35 -12.22
C GLN A 70 -8.90 -0.34 -12.48
N MET A 71 -9.16 0.58 -11.55
CA MET A 71 -10.09 1.69 -11.79
C MET A 71 -9.50 2.66 -12.83
N GLU A 72 -8.22 3.01 -12.70
CA GLU A 72 -7.56 3.90 -13.67
C GLU A 72 -7.58 3.30 -15.08
N ALA A 73 -7.29 2.00 -15.21
CA ALA A 73 -7.37 1.27 -16.47
C ALA A 73 -8.80 1.27 -17.05
N ALA A 74 -9.82 1.12 -16.20
CA ALA A 74 -11.21 1.16 -16.63
C ALA A 74 -11.65 2.55 -17.14
N LEU A 75 -11.19 3.62 -16.50
CA LEU A 75 -11.52 4.98 -16.89
C LEU A 75 -10.71 5.45 -18.10
N GLY A 76 -9.42 5.12 -18.15
CA GLY A 76 -8.50 5.59 -19.18
C GLY A 76 -8.53 7.11 -19.32
N ASP A 77 -8.68 7.60 -20.55
CA ASP A 77 -8.75 9.05 -20.87
C ASP A 77 -9.96 9.78 -20.27
N ARG A 78 -10.88 9.06 -19.61
CA ARG A 78 -12.01 9.66 -18.88
C ARG A 78 -11.61 10.23 -17.53
N LEU A 79 -10.45 9.85 -17.02
CA LEU A 79 -9.89 10.41 -15.81
C LEU A 79 -9.14 11.70 -16.15
N ALA A 80 -9.44 12.80 -15.45
CA ALA A 80 -8.70 14.03 -15.63
C ALA A 80 -7.24 13.85 -15.18
N ALA A 81 -6.29 14.31 -15.99
CA ALA A 81 -4.88 14.21 -15.68
C ALA A 81 -4.56 14.83 -14.30
N GLY A 82 -3.84 14.07 -13.46
CA GLY A 82 -3.44 14.49 -12.11
C GLY A 82 -4.61 14.69 -11.13
N ALA A 83 -5.80 14.13 -11.41
CA ALA A 83 -6.96 14.28 -10.53
C ALA A 83 -6.99 13.28 -9.36
N CYS A 84 -6.13 12.26 -9.37
CA CYS A 84 -5.96 11.31 -8.28
C CYS A 84 -4.51 10.87 -8.16
N ALA A 85 -4.16 10.35 -6.99
CA ALA A 85 -2.95 9.58 -6.78
C ALA A 85 -3.18 8.11 -7.15
N SER A 86 -2.19 7.49 -7.77
CA SER A 86 -2.28 6.12 -8.27
C SER A 86 -1.65 5.13 -7.30
N VAL A 87 -2.32 4.00 -7.08
CA VAL A 87 -1.77 2.84 -6.37
C VAL A 87 -2.11 1.55 -7.12
N VAL A 88 -1.30 0.50 -7.00
CA VAL A 88 -1.65 -0.80 -7.60
C VAL A 88 -2.94 -1.36 -7.00
N CYS A 89 -3.16 -1.19 -5.70
CA CYS A 89 -4.37 -1.62 -5.02
C CYS A 89 -4.72 -0.67 -3.87
N ALA A 90 -6.01 -0.53 -3.57
CA ALA A 90 -6.51 0.26 -2.45
C ALA A 90 -5.91 -0.14 -1.10
N GLY A 91 -5.56 -1.43 -0.93
CA GLY A 91 -4.90 -1.93 0.27
C GLY A 91 -3.50 -1.36 0.52
N ARG A 92 -2.98 -0.50 -0.36
CA ARG A 92 -1.77 0.30 -0.14
C ARG A 92 -1.98 1.44 0.87
N VAL A 93 -3.20 1.95 0.96
CA VAL A 93 -3.55 3.06 1.84
C VAL A 93 -3.47 2.58 3.29
N ASP A 94 -2.75 3.31 4.13
CA ASP A 94 -2.64 3.07 5.56
C ASP A 94 -3.13 4.29 6.39
N GLU A 95 -3.24 4.10 7.70
CA GLU A 95 -3.70 5.14 8.62
C GLU A 95 -2.74 6.33 8.67
N SER A 96 -1.43 6.11 8.47
CA SER A 96 -0.40 7.15 8.53
C SER A 96 -0.55 8.13 7.36
N LEU A 97 -0.85 7.64 6.16
CA LEU A 97 -1.15 8.45 5.00
C LEU A 97 -2.40 9.31 5.25
N LEU A 98 -3.48 8.71 5.72
CA LEU A 98 -4.73 9.42 6.00
C LEU A 98 -4.55 10.49 7.08
N ALA A 99 -3.80 10.16 8.14
CA ALA A 99 -3.42 11.12 9.18
C ALA A 99 -2.57 12.26 8.63
N ALA A 100 -1.62 11.96 7.74
CA ALA A 100 -0.81 12.98 7.09
C ALA A 100 -1.65 13.91 6.20
N LEU A 101 -2.60 13.38 5.42
CA LEU A 101 -3.50 14.20 4.61
C LEU A 101 -4.37 15.12 5.48
N ALA A 102 -4.93 14.61 6.57
CA ALA A 102 -5.68 15.42 7.53
C ALA A 102 -4.82 16.54 8.13
N ALA A 103 -3.57 16.26 8.47
CA ALA A 103 -2.63 17.24 9.02
C ALA A 103 -2.29 18.37 8.02
N GLU A 104 -2.34 18.07 6.72
CA GLU A 104 -2.13 19.04 5.64
C GLU A 104 -3.43 19.77 5.25
N GLY A 105 -4.53 19.55 5.99
CA GLY A 105 -5.80 20.27 5.82
C GLY A 105 -6.73 19.68 4.74
N VAL A 106 -6.46 18.47 4.26
CA VAL A 106 -7.41 17.73 3.41
C VAL A 106 -8.64 17.38 4.25
N PHE A 107 -9.84 17.70 3.75
CA PHE A 107 -11.09 17.43 4.48
C PHE A 107 -11.77 16.14 4.06
N ARG A 108 -11.42 15.59 2.90
CA ARG A 108 -11.97 14.32 2.41
C ARG A 108 -10.91 13.49 1.71
N ALA A 109 -10.80 12.23 2.07
CA ALA A 109 -9.99 11.24 1.37
C ALA A 109 -10.90 10.16 0.77
N THR A 110 -10.86 10.01 -0.55
CA THR A 110 -11.63 8.97 -1.26
C THR A 110 -10.65 7.93 -1.81
N VAL A 111 -10.76 6.70 -1.30
CA VAL A 111 -10.09 5.52 -1.85
C VAL A 111 -11.00 4.91 -2.89
N LEU A 112 -10.67 5.14 -4.15
CA LEU A 112 -11.46 4.76 -5.31
C LEU A 112 -11.03 3.38 -5.83
N CYS A 113 -11.90 2.40 -5.63
CA CYS A 113 -11.72 1.00 -6.02
C CYS A 113 -12.43 0.69 -7.34
N GLY A 114 -11.90 -0.25 -8.12
CA GLY A 114 -12.64 -0.88 -9.23
C GLY A 114 -13.79 -1.79 -8.75
N ARG A 115 -14.18 -2.76 -9.57
CA ARG A 115 -15.09 -3.84 -9.13
C ARG A 115 -14.29 -4.94 -8.44
N CYS A 116 -14.09 -4.80 -7.13
CA CYS A 116 -13.27 -5.74 -6.34
C CYS A 116 -13.83 -7.17 -6.31
N ASP A 117 -15.14 -7.35 -6.46
CA ASP A 117 -15.79 -8.66 -6.65
C ASP A 117 -15.39 -9.37 -7.95
N ARG A 118 -14.82 -8.62 -8.91
CA ARG A 118 -14.30 -9.10 -10.20
C ARG A 118 -12.78 -8.99 -10.30
N CYS A 119 -12.09 -8.79 -9.18
CA CYS A 119 -10.65 -8.54 -9.13
C CYS A 119 -9.92 -9.60 -8.31
N ALA A 120 -8.80 -10.12 -8.82
CA ALA A 120 -7.95 -11.05 -8.08
C ALA A 120 -7.42 -10.43 -6.77
N GLN A 121 -7.27 -9.11 -6.72
CA GLN A 121 -6.78 -8.34 -5.57
C GLN A 121 -7.87 -7.96 -4.57
N ARG A 122 -9.04 -8.62 -4.59
CA ARG A 122 -10.20 -8.31 -3.74
C ARG A 122 -9.90 -8.12 -2.25
N HIS A 123 -8.93 -8.84 -1.70
CA HIS A 123 -8.56 -8.73 -0.29
C HIS A 123 -7.96 -7.35 0.07
N GLY A 124 -7.43 -6.62 -0.91
CA GLY A 124 -7.00 -5.24 -0.70
C GLY A 124 -8.17 -4.29 -0.36
N LEU A 125 -9.40 -4.60 -0.78
CA LEU A 125 -10.59 -3.83 -0.39
C LEU A 125 -10.85 -3.97 1.12
N GLU A 126 -10.83 -5.21 1.63
CA GLU A 126 -11.05 -5.49 3.05
C GLU A 126 -10.03 -4.74 3.93
N VAL A 127 -8.77 -4.68 3.50
CA VAL A 127 -7.72 -3.91 4.19
C VAL A 127 -7.99 -2.41 4.11
N ALA A 128 -8.36 -1.88 2.95
CA ALA A 128 -8.67 -0.46 2.79
C ALA A 128 -9.88 -0.02 3.64
N GLU A 129 -10.92 -0.86 3.72
CA GLU A 129 -12.10 -0.62 4.57
C GLU A 129 -11.74 -0.62 6.05
N LEU A 130 -10.94 -1.60 6.50
CA LEU A 130 -10.44 -1.67 7.87
C LEU A 130 -9.60 -0.43 8.22
N VAL A 131 -8.67 -0.03 7.34
CA VAL A 131 -7.84 1.17 7.52
C VAL A 131 -8.69 2.43 7.57
N ALA A 132 -9.72 2.55 6.72
CA ALA A 132 -10.63 3.69 6.77
C ALA A 132 -11.39 3.74 8.10
N GLU A 133 -11.84 2.59 8.62
CA GLU A 133 -12.48 2.51 9.93
C GLU A 133 -11.54 2.93 11.06
N THR A 134 -10.34 2.33 11.15
CA THR A 134 -9.36 2.63 12.20
C THR A 134 -8.85 4.07 12.10
N ALA A 135 -8.62 4.59 10.90
CA ALA A 135 -8.22 5.98 10.68
C ALA A 135 -9.30 6.96 11.13
N ARG A 136 -10.59 6.70 10.88
CA ARG A 136 -11.69 7.54 11.40
C ARG A 136 -11.69 7.57 12.92
N VAL A 137 -11.46 6.43 13.59
CA VAL A 137 -11.35 6.36 15.06
C VAL A 137 -10.15 7.19 15.55
N LEU A 138 -8.98 7.01 14.94
CA LEU A 138 -7.78 7.76 15.26
C LEU A 138 -8.01 9.26 15.10
N LEU A 139 -8.43 9.71 13.92
CA LEU A 139 -8.65 11.12 13.60
C LEU A 139 -9.69 11.77 14.52
N SER A 140 -10.77 11.06 14.85
CA SER A 140 -11.78 11.53 15.80
C SER A 140 -11.18 11.78 17.18
N ALA A 141 -10.30 10.90 17.67
CA ALA A 141 -9.61 11.09 18.94
C ALA A 141 -8.70 12.34 18.96
N TRP A 142 -8.19 12.74 17.80
CA TRP A 142 -7.40 13.97 17.62
C TRP A 142 -8.23 15.19 17.21
N GLY A 143 -9.57 15.08 17.20
CA GLY A 143 -10.48 16.19 16.88
C GLY A 143 -10.53 16.55 15.39
N SER A 144 -10.01 15.71 14.51
CA SER A 144 -10.14 15.88 13.06
C SER A 144 -11.49 15.37 12.58
N SER A 145 -12.11 16.13 11.67
CA SER A 145 -13.38 15.79 11.02
C SER A 145 -13.19 15.37 9.56
N MET A 146 -11.99 14.96 9.15
CA MET A 146 -11.75 14.51 7.79
C MET A 146 -12.66 13.33 7.45
N ASP A 147 -13.42 13.44 6.37
CA ASP A 147 -14.23 12.35 5.83
C ASP A 147 -13.33 11.36 5.09
N ILE A 148 -13.56 10.06 5.29
CA ILE A 148 -12.79 9.00 4.63
C ILE A 148 -13.80 8.06 4.00
N VAL A 149 -13.71 7.85 2.69
CA VAL A 149 -14.64 7.02 1.93
C VAL A 149 -13.87 5.99 1.11
N VAL A 150 -14.26 4.72 1.19
CA VAL A 150 -13.81 3.67 0.28
C VAL A 150 -15.00 3.34 -0.62
N THR A 151 -14.86 3.48 -1.93
CA THR A 151 -15.99 3.36 -2.86
C THR A 151 -15.56 2.92 -4.25
N GLY A 152 -16.49 2.33 -5.00
CA GLY A 152 -16.36 2.13 -6.45
C GLY A 152 -17.10 3.16 -7.29
N GLU A 153 -17.75 4.13 -6.65
CA GLU A 153 -18.42 5.24 -7.32
C GLU A 153 -17.42 6.34 -7.63
N VAL A 154 -17.33 6.72 -8.91
CA VAL A 154 -16.33 7.68 -9.40
C VAL A 154 -16.79 9.11 -9.07
N PRO A 155 -16.01 9.88 -8.28
CA PRO A 155 -16.34 11.29 -8.01
C PRO A 155 -16.33 12.14 -9.28
N GLU A 156 -17.30 13.04 -9.45
CA GLU A 156 -17.35 13.91 -10.64
C GLU A 156 -16.10 14.79 -10.79
N GLY A 157 -15.51 15.23 -9.67
CA GLY A 157 -14.31 16.08 -9.66
C GLY A 157 -13.05 15.45 -10.25
N VAL A 158 -13.02 14.11 -10.44
CA VAL A 158 -11.91 13.41 -11.09
C VAL A 158 -12.13 13.12 -12.56
N LEU A 159 -13.33 13.37 -13.09
CA LEU A 159 -13.64 13.10 -14.49
C LEU A 159 -13.06 14.18 -15.42
N ALA A 160 -12.64 13.75 -16.61
CA ALA A 160 -12.25 14.64 -17.69
C ALA A 160 -13.45 15.47 -18.18
N GLY A 161 -13.18 16.67 -18.71
CA GLY A 161 -14.23 17.60 -19.14
C GLY A 161 -15.19 16.97 -20.16
N GLY A 162 -16.50 17.04 -19.86
CA GLY A 162 -17.55 16.50 -20.73
C GLY A 162 -17.85 15.01 -20.54
N VAL A 163 -17.15 14.32 -19.64
CA VAL A 163 -17.47 12.94 -19.24
C VAL A 163 -18.54 12.96 -18.15
N SER A 164 -19.65 12.25 -18.36
CA SER A 164 -20.69 12.10 -17.33
C SER A 164 -20.38 10.93 -16.39
N ALA A 165 -20.95 10.97 -15.18
CA ALA A 165 -20.85 9.88 -14.22
C ALA A 165 -21.41 8.55 -14.78
N GLU A 166 -22.45 8.59 -15.61
CA GLU A 166 -23.00 7.41 -16.28
C GLU A 166 -22.03 6.81 -17.28
N ALA A 167 -21.34 7.65 -18.07
CA ALA A 167 -20.35 7.19 -19.03
C ALA A 167 -19.13 6.56 -18.35
N ALA A 168 -18.71 7.13 -17.22
CA ALA A 168 -17.65 6.55 -16.38
C ALA A 168 -18.07 5.20 -15.80
N ARG A 169 -19.28 5.10 -15.24
CA ARG A 169 -19.83 3.85 -14.70
C ARG A 169 -19.94 2.77 -15.79
N ALA A 170 -20.45 3.11 -16.96
CA ALA A 170 -20.53 2.17 -18.08
C ALA A 170 -19.15 1.66 -18.51
N ALA A 171 -18.13 2.53 -18.56
CA ALA A 171 -16.76 2.12 -18.86
C ALA A 171 -16.21 1.16 -17.80
N CYS A 172 -16.49 1.40 -16.52
CA CYS A 172 -16.15 0.47 -15.45
C CYS A 172 -16.87 -0.87 -15.63
N ASP A 173 -18.17 -0.87 -15.89
CA ASP A 173 -18.94 -2.11 -16.05
C ASP A 173 -18.45 -2.93 -17.26
N ASP A 174 -18.14 -2.28 -18.39
CA ASP A 174 -17.55 -2.93 -19.57
C ASP A 174 -16.15 -3.50 -19.25
N PHE A 175 -15.30 -2.73 -18.56
CA PHE A 175 -13.97 -3.18 -18.18
C PHE A 175 -14.02 -4.37 -17.22
N PHE A 176 -14.93 -4.39 -16.24
CA PHE A 176 -15.05 -5.48 -15.27
C PHE A 176 -16.04 -6.59 -15.67
N ALA A 177 -16.51 -6.59 -16.93
CA ALA A 177 -17.28 -7.69 -17.51
C ALA A 177 -16.50 -9.02 -17.44
N GLU A 178 -15.17 -8.95 -17.48
CA GLU A 178 -14.24 -10.05 -17.25
C GLU A 178 -13.52 -9.91 -15.90
N GLU A 179 -12.99 -11.01 -15.38
CA GLU A 179 -12.11 -10.92 -14.21
C GLU A 179 -10.83 -10.16 -14.53
N ARG A 180 -10.38 -9.36 -13.56
CA ARG A 180 -9.18 -8.52 -13.67
C ARG A 180 -8.15 -8.89 -12.62
N ALA A 181 -6.88 -8.70 -12.96
CA ALA A 181 -5.77 -8.93 -12.05
C ALA A 181 -4.66 -7.92 -12.34
N CYS A 182 -4.02 -7.42 -11.28
CA CYS A 182 -2.82 -6.60 -11.42
C CYS A 182 -1.65 -7.47 -11.91
N GLU A 183 -0.81 -6.92 -12.77
CA GLU A 183 0.35 -7.62 -13.30
C GLU A 183 1.47 -7.72 -12.24
N PRO A 184 2.23 -8.83 -12.20
CA PRO A 184 3.42 -8.92 -11.36
C PRO A 184 4.48 -7.89 -11.74
N VAL A 185 5.16 -7.34 -10.74
CA VAL A 185 6.32 -6.47 -10.92
C VAL A 185 7.45 -7.29 -11.53
N ARG A 186 8.07 -6.79 -12.59
CA ARG A 186 9.23 -7.46 -13.19
C ARG A 186 10.40 -7.42 -12.21
N ALA A 187 10.96 -8.57 -11.87
CA ALA A 187 12.02 -8.73 -10.86
C ALA A 187 13.30 -7.89 -11.10
N GLY A 188 13.46 -7.27 -12.28
CA GLY A 188 14.62 -6.44 -12.65
C GLY A 188 14.52 -4.96 -12.28
N GLU A 189 13.35 -4.45 -11.88
CA GLU A 189 13.15 -3.01 -11.64
C GLU A 189 13.35 -2.62 -10.16
N CYS A 190 13.37 -3.58 -9.22
CA CYS A 190 13.32 -3.31 -7.77
C CYS A 190 14.72 -3.23 -7.08
N PHE A 191 15.78 -3.79 -7.66
CA PHE A 191 17.08 -3.92 -6.97
C PHE A 191 18.14 -2.88 -7.36
N ALA A 192 17.93 -2.11 -8.43
CA ALA A 192 18.90 -1.11 -8.86
C ALA A 192 18.97 0.09 -7.90
N GLU A 193 17.84 0.51 -7.32
CA GLU A 193 17.77 1.73 -6.50
C GLU A 193 18.22 1.51 -5.03
N LEU A 194 18.05 0.31 -4.46
CA LEU A 194 18.55 0.01 -3.11
C LEU A 194 20.08 -0.03 -3.01
N ALA A 195 20.78 -0.32 -4.10
CA ALA A 195 22.24 -0.36 -4.13
C ALA A 195 22.86 1.06 -4.05
N ASP A 196 22.19 2.06 -4.62
CA ASP A 196 22.67 3.45 -4.63
C ASP A 196 22.44 4.15 -3.27
N ALA A 197 21.40 3.78 -2.53
CA ALA A 197 21.14 4.32 -1.19
C ALA A 197 22.10 3.80 -0.10
N ALA A 198 22.73 2.63 -0.32
CA ALA A 198 23.69 2.03 0.60
C ALA A 198 25.15 2.48 0.37
N GLY A 199 25.41 3.31 -0.65
CA GLY A 199 26.75 3.69 -1.11
C GLY A 199 27.45 4.83 -0.35
N SER A 200 26.85 5.40 0.70
CA SER A 200 27.43 6.53 1.44
C SER A 200 27.45 6.29 2.95
N ASP A 201 28.09 5.22 3.40
CA ASP A 201 28.80 5.27 4.68
C ASP A 201 30.01 4.34 4.66
N GLY A 202 31.18 4.95 4.56
CA GLY A 202 32.46 4.26 4.55
C GLY A 202 32.78 3.69 5.94
N GLY A 203 32.62 2.39 6.10
CA GLY A 203 33.15 1.63 7.21
C GLY A 203 33.59 0.25 6.72
N ALA A 204 34.90 0.03 6.60
CA ALA A 204 35.46 -1.24 6.16
C ALA A 204 34.99 -2.39 7.06
N ALA A 205 34.31 -3.37 6.48
CA ALA A 205 34.00 -4.63 7.15
C ALA A 205 35.29 -5.42 7.42
N PRO A 206 35.51 -5.95 8.64
CA PRO A 206 36.59 -6.90 8.86
C PRO A 206 36.21 -8.25 8.27
N SER A 207 37.15 -8.85 7.53
CA SER A 207 37.02 -10.17 6.90
C SER A 207 36.99 -11.31 7.94
N PRO A 208 36.30 -12.43 7.66
CA PRO A 208 36.15 -13.53 8.59
C PRO A 208 37.27 -14.55 8.39
N GLU A 209 38.21 -14.67 9.33
CA GLU A 209 39.04 -15.87 9.43
C GLU A 209 39.30 -16.30 10.89
N ALA A 210 39.20 -17.63 11.05
CA ALA A 210 39.76 -18.50 12.07
C ALA A 210 39.06 -18.62 13.44
N ALA A 211 38.43 -19.78 13.58
CA ALA A 211 37.94 -20.40 14.80
C ALA A 211 39.01 -20.55 15.90
N GLY A 212 38.58 -20.47 17.16
CA GLY A 212 39.37 -20.83 18.33
C GLY A 212 38.47 -21.13 19.53
N SER A 213 38.27 -22.43 19.78
CA SER A 213 37.57 -23.02 20.92
C SER A 213 37.95 -22.42 22.29
N ALA A 214 36.96 -22.11 23.14
CA ALA A 214 37.13 -22.20 24.59
C ALA A 214 35.80 -22.53 25.28
N ALA A 215 35.83 -23.58 26.08
CA ALA A 215 34.72 -24.19 26.78
C ALA A 215 34.33 -23.45 28.07
N LEU A 216 33.04 -23.61 28.41
CA LEU A 216 32.41 -23.74 29.74
C LEU A 216 33.19 -23.25 30.99
N GLY A 217 32.58 -22.30 31.70
CA GLY A 217 32.83 -22.05 33.11
C GLY A 217 31.57 -21.49 33.78
N ALA A 218 30.80 -22.37 34.42
CA ALA A 218 29.70 -22.00 35.30
C ALA A 218 30.25 -21.40 36.61
N SER A 219 29.66 -20.30 37.09
CA SER A 219 29.79 -19.89 38.49
C SER A 219 28.46 -19.38 39.01
N ALA A 220 27.95 -20.11 40.00
CA ALA A 220 26.75 -19.82 40.75
C ALA A 220 26.97 -18.73 41.81
N GLY A 221 25.86 -18.09 42.21
CA GLY A 221 25.61 -17.71 43.59
C GLY A 221 25.99 -16.29 44.01
N GLY A 222 24.98 -15.44 44.21
CA GLY A 222 25.09 -14.18 44.94
C GLY A 222 23.71 -13.74 45.44
N THR A 223 23.38 -14.12 46.67
CA THR A 223 22.11 -13.85 47.37
C THR A 223 21.98 -12.39 47.80
N CYS A 224 20.78 -11.83 47.68
CA CYS A 224 20.35 -10.63 48.39
C CYS A 224 20.16 -10.91 49.88
N ALA A 225 20.82 -10.10 50.71
CA ALA A 225 20.36 -9.60 52.01
C ALA A 225 21.23 -8.39 52.39
#